data_AF-A0A9D1MYL3-F1
#
_entry.id   AF-A0A9D1MYL3-F1
#
_cell.length_a   1.000
_cell.length_b   1.000
_cell.length_c   1.000
_cell.angle_alpha   90.00
_cell.angle_beta   90.00
_cell.angle_gamma   90.00
#
_symmetry.space_group_name_H-M   'P 1'
#
loop_
_entity.id
_entity.type
_entity.pdbx_description
1 polymer ?
#
loop_
_entity_poly.entity_id
_entity_poly.type
_entity_poly.pdbx_seq_one_letter_code
_entity_poly.pdbx_strand_id
1 'polypeptide(L)'
;MKICDKTFDEERALYGVSGCVVEKCVFAGERDGESALKETSDTTVKDCLFELRYPLWHALRFSVEGCTFTKDSRAALWYGKQGKISHCHL
;
A
#
# COMPACT_ATOMS: atom_id res chain seq x y z
N MET A 1 14.63 4.97 -1.73
CA MET A 1 14.06 5.83 -0.67
C MET A 1 13.35 4.97 0.37
N LYS A 2 13.29 5.35 1.66
CA LYS A 2 12.56 4.60 2.70
C LYS A 2 11.53 5.51 3.38
N ILE A 3 10.29 5.04 3.48
CA ILE A 3 9.19 5.65 4.23
C ILE A 3 8.86 4.67 5.35
N CYS A 4 8.98 5.10 6.60
CA CYS A 4 8.83 4.19 7.74
C CYS A 4 8.19 4.86 8.96
N ASP A 5 7.41 4.07 9.71
CA ASP A 5 6.75 4.48 10.95
C ASP A 5 5.87 5.74 10.76
N LYS A 6 5.06 5.74 9.70
CA LYS A 6 4.14 6.83 9.33
C LYS A 6 2.69 6.36 9.30
N THR A 7 1.78 7.27 9.58
CA THR A 7 0.34 7.08 9.36
C THR A 7 -0.12 8.02 8.25
N PHE A 8 -0.93 7.51 7.34
CA PHE A 8 -1.51 8.26 6.22
C PHE A 8 -3.02 8.04 6.19
N ASP A 9 -3.78 9.12 6.17
CA ASP A 9 -5.25 9.08 6.07
C ASP A 9 -5.79 9.69 4.77
N GLU A 10 -4.89 10.21 3.93
CA GLU A 10 -5.19 10.96 2.72
C GLU A 10 -5.51 10.10 1.51
N GLU A 11 -6.32 10.65 0.59
CA GLU A 11 -6.43 10.12 -0.75
C GLU A 11 -5.07 10.16 -1.46
N ARG A 12 -4.62 8.99 -1.94
CA ARG A 12 -3.39 8.78 -2.71
C ARG A 12 -2.14 9.34 -2.04
N ALA A 13 -2.01 9.10 -0.74
CA ALA A 13 -0.89 9.58 0.09
C ALA A 13 0.50 9.38 -0.53
N LEU A 14 0.74 8.25 -1.21
CA LEU A 14 2.02 7.90 -1.84
C LEU A 14 1.88 7.72 -3.36
N TYR A 15 1.06 8.55 -4.00
CA TYR A 15 0.82 8.52 -5.44
C TYR A 15 2.10 8.50 -6.27
N GLY A 16 2.20 7.57 -7.21
CA GLY A 16 3.28 7.54 -8.22
C GLY A 16 4.67 7.28 -7.65
N VAL A 17 4.80 6.91 -6.38
CA VAL A 17 6.11 6.68 -5.77
C VAL A 17 6.82 5.51 -6.46
N SER A 18 8.13 5.67 -6.71
CA SER A 18 8.95 4.66 -7.37
C SER A 18 10.28 4.44 -6.67
N GLY A 19 10.81 3.22 -6.71
CA GLY A 19 12.12 2.88 -6.13
C GLY A 19 12.17 3.06 -4.61
N CYS A 20 11.07 2.71 -3.93
CA CYS A 20 10.92 2.97 -2.50
C CYS A 20 10.60 1.73 -1.66
N VAL A 21 10.94 1.81 -0.37
CA VAL A 21 10.52 0.86 0.65
C VAL A 21 9.56 1.58 1.59
N VAL A 22 8.34 1.06 1.70
CA VAL A 22 7.31 1.50 2.65
C VAL A 22 7.23 0.44 3.74
N GLU A 23 7.59 0.78 4.98
CA GLU A 23 7.74 -0.20 6.05
C GLU A 23 7.10 0.28 7.34
N LYS A 24 6.35 -0.58 8.05
CA LYS A 24 5.69 -0.22 9.32
C LYS A 24 4.81 1.03 9.24
N CYS A 25 4.17 1.23 8.09
CA CYS A 25 3.22 2.32 7.90
C CYS A 25 1.78 1.86 8.13
N VAL A 26 0.94 2.79 8.55
CA VAL A 26 -0.50 2.59 8.73
C VAL A 26 -1.24 3.48 7.75
N PHE A 27 -2.20 2.92 7.01
CA PHE A 27 -3.08 3.65 6.11
C PHE A 27 -4.49 3.62 6.70
N ALA A 28 -4.80 4.63 7.51
CA ALA A 28 -6.01 4.77 8.31
C ALA A 28 -6.18 6.22 8.79
N GLY A 29 -7.41 6.66 9.02
CA GLY A 29 -7.71 7.91 9.70
C GLY A 29 -9.02 8.56 9.24
N GLU A 30 -9.37 9.68 9.87
CA GLU A 30 -10.70 10.33 9.73
C GLU A 30 -10.96 10.88 8.32
N ARG A 31 -9.90 11.15 7.56
CA ARG A 31 -10.03 11.67 6.19
C ARG A 31 -10.50 10.62 5.17
N ASP A 32 -10.59 9.35 5.59
CA ASP A 32 -11.17 8.24 4.81
C ASP A 32 -10.65 8.19 3.37
N GLY A 33 -9.33 8.37 3.23
CA GLY A 33 -8.65 8.32 1.95
C GLY A 33 -8.76 6.97 1.24
N GLU A 34 -8.18 6.90 0.06
CA GLU A 34 -8.12 5.68 -0.73
C GLU A 34 -6.92 5.69 -1.67
N SER A 35 -6.62 4.53 -2.26
CA SER A 35 -5.67 4.42 -3.36
C SER A 35 -4.25 4.88 -3.00
N ALA A 36 -3.82 4.58 -1.77
CA ALA A 36 -2.61 5.15 -1.18
C ALA A 36 -1.35 4.94 -2.04
N LEU A 37 -1.19 3.78 -2.68
CA LEU A 37 -0.04 3.43 -3.52
C LEU A 37 -0.41 3.37 -5.01
N LYS A 38 -1.32 4.22 -5.46
CA LYS A 38 -1.74 4.26 -6.86
C LYS A 38 -0.60 4.67 -7.80
N GLU A 39 -0.48 4.00 -8.95
CA GLU A 39 0.58 4.18 -9.96
C GLU A 39 2.01 3.98 -9.42
N THR A 40 2.19 3.21 -8.35
CA THR A 40 3.52 2.93 -7.80
C THR A 40 4.33 1.97 -8.68
N SER A 41 5.66 2.11 -8.68
CA SER A 41 6.55 1.15 -9.33
C SER A 41 7.79 0.80 -8.51
N ASP A 42 8.40 -0.36 -8.73
CA ASP A 42 9.69 -0.74 -8.11
C ASP A 42 9.67 -0.56 -6.57
N THR A 43 8.56 -0.94 -5.95
CA THR A 43 8.25 -0.61 -4.56
C THR A 43 8.10 -1.86 -3.70
N THR A 44 8.66 -1.80 -2.49
CA THR A 44 8.56 -2.84 -1.48
C THR A 44 7.73 -2.34 -0.31
N VAL A 45 6.65 -3.04 0.01
CA VAL A 45 5.74 -2.71 1.11
C VAL A 45 5.87 -3.80 2.18
N LYS A 46 6.24 -3.42 3.39
CA LYS A 46 6.59 -4.36 4.47
C LYS A 46 5.90 -4.00 5.78
N ASP A 47 5.33 -4.99 6.44
CA ASP A 47 4.78 -4.86 7.80
C ASP A 47 3.82 -3.66 7.95
N CYS A 48 3.05 -3.37 6.89
CA CYS A 48 2.11 -2.26 6.85
C CYS A 48 0.68 -2.71 7.16
N LEU A 49 -0.13 -1.79 7.69
CA LEU A 49 -1.56 -1.99 7.92
C LEU A 49 -2.35 -1.11 6.96
N PHE A 50 -3.29 -1.71 6.22
CA PHE A 50 -4.21 -1.01 5.34
C PHE A 50 -5.64 -1.15 5.86
N GLU A 51 -6.22 -0.04 6.29
CA GLU A 51 -7.63 0.07 6.66
C GLU A 51 -8.43 0.92 5.66
N LEU A 52 -7.74 1.58 4.74
CA LEU A 52 -8.32 2.39 3.67
C LEU A 52 -8.43 1.64 2.34
N ARG A 53 -9.34 2.11 1.50
CA ARG A 53 -9.77 1.42 0.27
C ARG A 53 -8.71 1.43 -0.82
N TYR A 54 -8.75 0.39 -1.66
CA TYR A 54 -7.93 0.24 -2.87
C TYR A 54 -6.42 0.47 -2.70
N PRO A 55 -5.76 -0.08 -1.65
CA PRO A 55 -4.36 0.22 -1.33
C PRO A 55 -3.38 0.26 -2.50
N LEU A 56 -3.33 -0.81 -3.31
CA LEU A 56 -2.47 -0.89 -4.49
C LEU A 56 -3.32 -0.88 -5.77
N TRP A 57 -3.25 0.21 -6.54
CA TRP A 57 -3.94 0.36 -7.83
C TRP A 57 -2.94 0.74 -8.93
N HIS A 58 -2.85 -0.05 -10.01
CA HIS A 58 -1.88 0.16 -11.10
C HIS A 58 -0.42 0.06 -10.63
N ALA A 59 -0.13 -0.85 -9.69
CA ALA A 59 1.22 -1.08 -9.21
C ALA A 59 2.05 -1.95 -10.19
N LEU A 60 3.32 -1.58 -10.42
CA LEU A 60 4.24 -2.29 -11.31
C LEU A 60 5.52 -2.72 -10.58
N ARG A 61 5.98 -3.97 -10.75
CA ARG A 61 7.22 -4.49 -10.13
C ARG A 61 7.26 -4.18 -8.63
N PHE A 62 6.31 -4.74 -7.90
CA PHE A 62 6.16 -4.47 -6.48
C PHE A 62 6.28 -5.75 -5.64
N SER A 63 6.62 -5.59 -4.36
CA SER A 63 6.50 -6.66 -3.38
C SER A 63 5.71 -6.18 -2.17
N VAL A 64 4.83 -7.04 -1.65
CA VAL A 64 4.08 -6.82 -0.41
C VAL A 64 4.36 -8.00 0.51
N GLU A 65 4.90 -7.72 1.69
CA GLU A 65 5.32 -8.73 2.64
C GLU A 65 4.87 -8.38 4.06
N GLY A 66 4.31 -9.34 4.80
CA GLY A 66 3.95 -9.14 6.21
C GLY A 66 2.83 -8.11 6.45
N CYS A 67 2.11 -7.70 5.41
CA CYS A 67 1.12 -6.64 5.52
C CYS A 67 -0.26 -7.20 5.88
N THR A 68 -1.06 -6.37 6.56
CA THR A 68 -2.46 -6.67 6.87
C THR A 68 -3.36 -5.72 6.10
N PHE A 69 -4.32 -6.28 5.37
CA PHE A 69 -5.39 -5.57 4.71
C PHE A 69 -6.68 -5.91 5.45
N THR A 70 -7.34 -4.90 6.03
CA THR A 70 -8.63 -5.15 6.70
C THR A 70 -9.76 -5.28 5.69
N LYS A 71 -10.92 -5.73 6.14
CA LYS A 71 -12.16 -5.76 5.35
C LYS A 71 -12.50 -4.41 4.66
N ASP A 72 -12.06 -3.30 5.25
CA ASP A 72 -12.34 -1.95 4.75
C ASP A 72 -11.46 -1.59 3.54
N SER A 73 -10.38 -2.34 3.31
CA SER A 73 -9.55 -2.24 2.10
C SER A 73 -10.34 -2.55 0.82
N ARG A 74 -11.44 -3.32 0.94
CA ARG A 74 -12.35 -3.82 -0.11
C ARG A 74 -11.66 -4.65 -1.21
N ALA A 75 -10.78 -4.04 -1.98
CA ALA A 75 -9.94 -4.67 -2.99
C ALA A 75 -8.49 -4.25 -2.78
N ALA A 76 -7.75 -5.06 -2.02
CA ALA A 76 -6.36 -4.79 -1.63
C ALA A 76 -5.41 -4.48 -2.81
N LEU A 77 -5.64 -5.13 -3.96
CA LEU A 77 -4.84 -4.99 -5.18
C LEU A 77 -5.72 -4.93 -6.43
N TRP A 78 -5.48 -3.95 -7.30
CA TRP A 78 -6.11 -3.86 -8.61
C TRP A 78 -5.13 -3.44 -9.72
N TYR A 79 -5.22 -4.09 -10.87
CA TYR A 79 -4.36 -3.84 -12.05
C TYR A 79 -2.85 -3.89 -11.79
N GLY A 80 -2.41 -4.76 -10.87
CA GLY A 80 -0.99 -4.98 -10.58
C GLY A 80 -0.27 -5.80 -11.65
N LYS A 81 0.99 -5.47 -11.94
CA LYS A 81 1.86 -6.23 -12.86
C LYS A 81 3.19 -6.56 -12.20
N GLN A 82 3.68 -7.78 -12.41
CA GLN A 82 4.97 -8.26 -11.88
C GLN A 82 5.07 -8.09 -10.34
N GLY A 83 3.97 -8.39 -9.65
CA GLY A 83 3.87 -8.27 -8.19
C GLY A 83 4.19 -9.58 -7.48
N LYS A 84 4.75 -9.49 -6.28
CA LYS A 84 4.86 -10.60 -5.32
C LYS A 84 4.14 -10.24 -4.03
N ILE A 85 3.27 -11.13 -3.54
CA ILE A 85 2.62 -11.00 -2.23
C ILE A 85 2.99 -12.23 -1.41
N SER A 86 3.44 -12.04 -0.18
CA SER A 86 3.83 -13.14 0.71
C SER A 86 3.60 -12.79 2.18
N HIS A 87 3.13 -13.75 2.97
CA HIS A 87 2.92 -13.58 4.41
C HIS A 87 1.97 -12.41 4.76
N CYS A 88 1.01 -12.10 3.89
CA CYS A 88 0.02 -11.05 4.13
C CYS A 88 -1.30 -11.66 4.63
N HIS A 89 -2.03 -10.89 5.44
CA HIS A 89 -3.43 -11.12 5.74
C HIS A 89 -4.29 -10.27 4.80
N LEU A 90 -5.18 -10.89 4.03
CA LEU A 90 -6.01 -10.27 3.00
C LEU A 90 -7.50 -10.36 3.33
#